data_AF-A0A2X3CU47-F1
#
_entry.id   AF-A0A2X3CU47-F1
#
_cell.length_a   1.000
_cell.length_b   1.000
_cell.length_c   1.000
_cell.angle_alpha   90.00
_cell.angle_beta   90.00
_cell.angle_gamma   90.00
#
_symmetry.space_group_name_H-M   'P 1'
#
loop_
_entity.id
_entity.type
_entity.pdbx_description
1 polymer ?
#
loop_
_entity_poly.entity_id
_entity_poly.type
_entity_poly.pdbx_seq_one_letter_code
_entity_poly.pdbx_strand_id
1 'polypeptide(L)' 'MGWPPPRGWSLFRVWPASTYTRVTVESNHVLKYRQFALSNPERVVVDLEGVNLNSVLKGMGGQIRADDPFIKSARGGPV' A
#
# COMPACT_ATOMS: atom_id res chain seq x y z
N MET A 1 28.08 -0.68 -1.49
CA MET A 1 27.84 -0.50 -2.94
C MET A 1 26.40 -0.91 -3.21
N GLY A 2 25.44 0.01 -3.02
CA GLY A 2 24.01 -0.27 -3.19
C GLY A 2 23.55 0.40 -4.48
N TRP A 3 23.17 -0.41 -5.47
CA TRP A 3 22.70 0.07 -6.77
C TRP A 3 21.51 1.02 -6.56
N PRO A 4 21.51 2.24 -7.15
CA PRO A 4 20.30 3.04 -7.13
C PRO A 4 19.23 2.23 -7.87
N PRO A 5 17.98 2.17 -7.40
CA PRO A 5 16.99 1.42 -8.14
C PRO A 5 16.79 2.11 -9.54
N PRO A 6 16.17 1.47 -10.55
CA PRO A 6 16.07 1.98 -11.96
C PRO A 6 14.94 3.01 -12.31
N ARG A 7 15.19 4.32 -12.42
CA ARG A 7 14.18 5.43 -12.29
C ARG A 7 12.70 5.08 -12.61
N GLY A 8 11.81 5.17 -11.61
CA GLY A 8 10.34 5.13 -11.82
C GLY A 8 9.52 4.14 -10.96
N TRP A 9 10.07 3.59 -9.87
CA TRP A 9 9.31 2.62 -9.04
C TRP A 9 8.36 3.36 -8.12
N SER A 10 7.08 3.08 -8.29
CA SER A 10 6.26 2.91 -7.10
C SER A 10 6.49 1.49 -6.59
N LEU A 11 6.70 1.33 -5.29
CA LEU A 11 6.80 0.00 -4.66
C LEU A 11 5.72 -0.11 -3.60
N PHE A 12 5.10 -1.29 -3.52
CA PHE A 12 4.18 -1.63 -2.45
C PHE A 12 4.74 -2.86 -1.72
N ARG A 13 5.00 -2.72 -0.42
CA ARG A 13 5.53 -3.80 0.42
C ARG A 13 4.68 -3.98 1.67
N VAL A 14 4.55 -5.23 2.11
CA VAL A 14 3.79 -5.61 3.32
C VAL A 14 4.68 -6.48 4.20
N TRP A 15 4.71 -6.16 5.48
CA TRP A 15 5.46 -6.88 6.50
C TRP A 15 4.50 -7.26 7.62
N PRO A 16 3.92 -8.47 7.59
CA PRO A 16 3.11 -8.96 8.68
C PRO A 16 3.98 -9.33 9.87
N ALA A 17 3.57 -8.91 11.05
CA ALA A 17 4.10 -9.38 12.33
C ALA A 17 2.94 -9.60 13.31
N SER A 18 3.21 -10.32 14.40
CA SER A 18 2.19 -10.66 15.40
C SER A 18 1.59 -9.43 16.11
N THR A 19 2.34 -8.33 16.21
CA THR A 19 1.92 -7.11 16.93
C THR A 19 1.49 -5.98 16.01
N TYR A 20 1.88 -5.99 14.74
CA TYR A 20 1.48 -5.01 13.73
C TYR A 20 1.74 -5.54 12.32
N THR A 21 1.00 -5.01 11.34
CA THR A 21 1.37 -5.14 9.91
C THR A 21 1.86 -3.80 9.39
N ARG A 22 3.05 -3.78 8.79
CA ARG A 22 3.60 -2.56 8.17
C ARG A 22 3.38 -2.61 6.66
N VAL A 23 2.71 -1.59 6.14
CA VAL A 23 2.60 -1.34 4.70
C VAL A 23 3.53 -0.18 4.33
N THR A 24 4.25 -0.30 3.23
CA THR A 24 5.13 0.75 2.71
C THR A 24 4.80 1.02 1.25
N VAL A 25 4.43 2.27 0.96
CA VAL A 25 4.25 2.80 -0.40
C VAL A 25 5.40 3.74 -0.70
N GLU A 26 6.19 3.40 -1.72
CA GLU A 26 7.31 4.21 -2.17
C GLU A 26 6.92 4.99 -3.43
N SER A 27 7.42 6.21 -3.56
CA SER A 27 7.15 7.11 -4.69
C SER A 27 8.37 7.96 -4.99
N ASN A 28 8.52 8.35 -6.25
CA ASN A 28 9.56 9.29 -6.72
C ASN A 28 9.22 10.77 -6.44
N HIS A 29 8.00 11.05 -5.98
CA HIS A 29 7.54 12.37 -5.55
C HIS A 29 6.90 12.30 -4.17
N VAL A 30 6.82 13.44 -3.48
CA VAL A 30 6.16 13.54 -2.18
C VAL A 30 4.70 13.11 -2.29
N LEU A 31 4.32 12.10 -1.50
CA LEU A 31 2.95 11.63 -1.42
C LEU A 31 2.18 12.48 -0.41
N LYS A 32 1.18 13.21 -0.91
CA LYS A 32 0.13 13.78 -0.05
C LYS A 32 -0.94 12.72 0.12
N TYR A 33 -1.38 12.51 1.37
CA TYR A 33 -2.35 11.47 1.66
C TYR A 33 -3.28 11.84 2.81
N ARG A 34 -4.43 11.15 2.85
CA ARG A 34 -5.35 11.15 4.00
C ARG A 34 -5.57 9.72 4.44
N GLN A 35 -5.70 9.51 5.73
CA GLN A 35 -6.01 8.20 6.30
C GLN A 35 -7.25 8.30 7.18
N PHE A 36 -8.13 7.32 7.07
CA PHE A 36 -9.32 7.21 7.92
C PHE A 36 -9.80 5.76 8.01
N ALA A 37 -10.58 5.48 9.04
CA ALA A 37 -11.22 4.19 9.24
C ALA A 37 -12.69 4.27 8.82
N LEU A 38 -13.18 3.19 8.22
CA LEU A 38 -14.60 2.97 7.93
C LEU A 38 -15.04 1.72 8.68
N SER A 39 -16.24 1.75 9.24
CA SER A 39 -16.90 0.58 9.80
C SER A 39 -17.75 -0.13 8.73
N ASN A 40 -18.17 -1.37 9.03
CA ASN A 40 -19.12 -2.16 8.24
C ASN A 40 -18.75 -2.35 6.75
N PRO A 41 -17.72 -3.17 6.42
CA PRO A 41 -16.75 -3.79 7.32
C PRO A 41 -15.61 -2.83 7.71
N GLU A 42 -14.96 -3.14 8.84
CA GLU A 42 -13.77 -2.44 9.33
C GLU A 42 -12.67 -2.39 8.27
N ARG A 43 -12.32 -1.18 7.83
CA ARG A 43 -11.32 -0.93 6.80
C ARG A 43 -10.55 0.34 7.10
N VAL A 44 -9.24 0.31 6.88
CA VAL A 44 -8.41 1.51 6.79
C VAL A 44 -8.34 1.92 5.33
N VAL A 45 -8.63 3.18 5.06
CA VAL A 45 -8.51 3.79 3.72
C VAL A 45 -7.38 4.80 3.76
N VAL A 46 -6.53 4.74 2.72
CA VAL A 46 -5.46 5.71 2.50
C VAL A 46 -5.66 6.31 1.11
N ASP A 47 -6.13 7.55 1.07
CA ASP A 47 -6.30 8.30 -0.17
C ASP A 47 -4.98 8.97 -0.51
N LEU A 48 -4.50 8.76 -1.74
CA LEU A 48 -3.27 9.36 -2.25
C LEU A 48 -3.62 10.45 -3.26
N GLU A 49 -3.20 11.69 -3.00
CA GLU A 49 -3.44 12.81 -3.92
C GLU A 49 -2.36 12.86 -5.01
N GLY A 50 -2.76 13.12 -6.25
CA GLY A 50 -1.84 13.26 -7.38
C GLY A 50 -1.17 11.95 -7.82
N VAL A 51 -1.65 10.80 -7.35
CA VAL A 51 -1.16 9.48 -7.75
C VAL A 51 -2.11 8.86 -8.77
N ASN A 52 -1.59 8.58 -9.96
CA ASN A 52 -2.30 7.78 -10.94
C ASN A 52 -2.21 6.29 -10.59
N LEU A 53 -3.34 5.58 -10.72
CA LEU A 53 -3.39 4.15 -10.48
C LEU A 53 -2.51 3.40 -11.49
N ASN A 54 -1.35 2.92 -11.02
CA ASN A 54 -0.39 2.17 -11.81
C ASN A 54 -0.50 0.65 -11.57
N SER A 55 0.26 -0.13 -12.34
CA SER A 55 0.28 -1.61 -12.24
C SER A 55 0.65 -2.11 -10.84
N VAL A 56 1.48 -1.37 -10.10
CA VAL A 56 1.93 -1.75 -8.74
C VAL A 56 0.77 -1.64 -7.75
N LEU A 57 0.03 -0.54 -7.75
CA LEU A 57 -1.13 -0.37 -6.87
C LEU A 57 -2.29 -1.30 -7.26
N LYS A 58 -2.42 -1.66 -8.54
CA LYS A 58 -3.38 -2.71 -8.97
C LYS A 58 -3.00 -4.10 -8.46
N GLY A 59 -1.70 -4.40 -8.40
CA GLY A 59 -1.16 -5.69 -7.97
C GLY A 59 -1.06 -5.87 -6.44
N MET A 60 -1.32 -4.82 -5.66
CA MET A 60 -1.02 -4.82 -4.21
C MET A 60 -1.80 -5.86 -3.40
N GLY A 61 -2.99 -6.26 -3.87
CA GLY A 61 -3.76 -7.32 -3.23
C GLY A 61 -3.01 -8.66 -3.15
N GLY A 62 -2.17 -8.94 -4.15
CA GLY A 62 -1.34 -10.16 -4.17
C GLY A 62 -0.13 -10.11 -3.22
N GLN A 63 0.16 -8.97 -2.60
CA GLN A 63 1.20 -8.84 -1.57
C GLN A 63 0.66 -9.11 -0.16
N ILE A 64 -0.66 -9.22 0.01
CA ILE A 64 -1.27 -9.59 1.29
C ILE A 64 -1.18 -11.11 1.45
N ARG A 65 -0.53 -11.56 2.52
CA ARG A 65 -0.45 -12.98 2.83
C ARG A 65 -1.74 -13.44 3.52
N ALA A 66 -2.12 -14.70 3.28
CA ALA A 66 -3.32 -15.28 3.91
C ALA A 66 -3.20 -15.41 5.43
N ASP A 67 -1.97 -15.41 5.97
CA ASP A 67 -1.63 -15.49 7.39
C ASP A 67 -1.35 -14.12 8.03
N ASP A 68 -1.64 -13.01 7.34
CA ASP A 68 -1.52 -11.66 7.92
C ASP A 68 -2.57 -11.47 9.05
N PRO A 69 -2.15 -11.17 10.29
CA PRO A 69 -3.08 -11.12 11.42
C PRO A 69 -3.98 -9.87 11.42
N PHE A 70 -3.65 -8.84 10.64
CA PHE A 70 -4.37 -7.55 10.66
C PHE A 70 -5.02 -7.19 9.32
N ILE A 71 -4.42 -7.59 8.18
CA ILE A 71 -4.91 -7.22 6.85
C ILE A 71 -5.48 -8.45 6.15
N LYS A 72 -6.81 -8.50 6.03
CA LYS A 72 -7.49 -9.58 5.30
C LYS A 72 -7.30 -9.48 3.78
N SER A 73 -7.35 -8.26 3.23
CA SER A 73 -7.15 -8.00 1.81
C SER A 73 -6.87 -6.53 1.55
N ALA A 74 -6.25 -6.21 0.41
CA ALA A 74 -6.02 -4.85 -0.05
C ALA A 74 -6.49 -4.70 -1.51
N ARG A 75 -7.06 -3.54 -1.82
CA ARG A 75 -7.53 -3.18 -3.17
C ARG A 75 -7.27 -1.71 -3.45
N GLY A 76 -6.94 -1.38 -4.69
CA GLY A 76 -6.66 -0.01 -5.13
C GLY A 76 -7.55 0.35 -6.28
N GLY A 77 -8.05 1.58 -6.29
CA GLY A 77 -8.92 2.10 -7.34
C GLY A 77 -8.74 3.61 -7.47
N PRO A 78 -9.26 4.20 -8.56
CA PRO A 78 -9.44 5.65 -8.63
C PRO A 78 -10.34 6.12 -7.48
N VAL A 79 -10.08 7.32 -6.99
CA VAL A 79 -10.97 8.05 -6.08
C VAL A 79 -12.20 8.57 -6.82
#